data_AF-A0A3M1DT83-F1
#
_entry.id   AF-A0A3M1DT83-F1
#
_cell.length_a   1.000
_cell.length_b   1.000
_cell.length_c   1.000
_cell.angle_alpha   90.00
_cell.angle_beta   90.00
_cell.angle_gamma   90.00
#
_symmetry.space_group_name_H-M   'P 1'
#
loop_
_entity.id
_entity.type
_entity.pdbx_description
1 polymer ?
#
loop_
_entity_poly.entity_id
_entity_poly.type
_entity_poly.pdbx_seq_one_letter_code
_entity_poly.pdbx_strand_id
1 'polypeptide(L)'
;MWIALTSGALLALLLLAGGTIVAQSPDPNDDEHFVYLPLVAREYDPTWTWREGITVTLTPSPGTGNILMAIDRQGQVHVLWHPTFSSPKFVYHTYLSPSGWTSPTVVAPSLGTSEVLFPPVVAPDGVLHLLWRNRKTYNDPYRMLYAAFSGGKWTSEEEVF
;
A
#
# COMPACT_ATOMS: atom_id res chain seq x y z
N MET A 1 31.19 10.10 11.54
CA MET A 1 30.36 8.95 11.98
C MET A 1 28.97 9.22 11.44
N TRP A 2 28.57 8.48 10.41
CA TRP A 2 27.32 8.76 9.68
C TRP A 2 26.13 8.23 10.49
N ILE A 3 25.19 9.11 10.80
CA ILE A 3 23.90 8.75 11.39
C ILE A 3 23.03 8.23 10.23
N ALA A 4 22.67 6.95 10.28
CA ALA A 4 21.71 6.37 9.36
C ALA A 4 20.32 6.90 9.73
N LEU A 5 19.75 7.76 8.89
CA LEU A 5 18.33 8.14 8.97
C LEU A 5 17.52 6.92 8.55
N THR A 6 16.81 6.32 9.51
CA THR A 6 15.80 5.31 9.22
C THR A 6 14.50 6.04 8.91
N SER A 7 14.01 5.92 7.68
CA SER A 7 12.68 6.43 7.30
C SER A 7 11.64 5.44 7.85
N GLY A 8 10.98 5.81 8.93
CA GLY A 8 9.75 5.17 9.38
C GLY A 8 8.55 5.88 8.76
N ALA A 9 7.53 5.13 8.37
CA ALA A 9 6.22 5.73 8.06
C ALA A 9 5.38 5.66 9.35
N LEU A 10 4.95 6.81 9.86
CA LEU A 10 4.02 6.90 10.98
C LEU A 10 2.57 6.95 10.45
N LEU A 11 1.70 6.14 11.04
CA LEU A 11 0.28 6.08 10.66
C LEU A 11 -0.55 6.86 11.69
N ALA A 12 -1.10 8.01 11.29
CA ALA A 12 -2.05 8.78 12.10
C ALA A 12 -3.40 8.87 11.35
N LEU A 13 -4.49 8.43 11.99
CA LEU A 13 -5.85 8.44 11.41
C LEU A 13 -6.72 9.48 12.14
N LEU A 14 -7.35 10.41 11.42
CA LEU A 14 -8.26 11.45 11.97
C LEU A 14 -9.65 11.34 11.35
N LEU A 15 -10.69 11.44 12.19
CA LEU A 15 -12.12 11.25 11.87
C LEU A 15 -12.88 12.57 11.68
N LEU A 16 -13.96 12.50 10.88
CA LEU A 16 -14.95 13.55 10.64
C LEU A 16 -16.06 13.54 11.70
N ALA A 17 -16.36 14.72 12.25
CA ALA A 17 -17.69 15.06 12.77
C ALA A 17 -18.09 16.42 12.20
N GLY A 18 -19.40 16.60 11.96
CA GLY A 18 -20.00 17.76 11.29
C GLY A 18 -19.53 19.11 11.83
N GLY A 19 -18.59 19.71 11.11
CA GLY A 19 -18.00 21.01 11.32
C GLY A 19 -16.82 21.09 10.36
N THR A 20 -16.65 22.21 9.66
CA THR A 20 -15.46 22.41 8.82
C THR A 20 -14.21 22.26 9.69
N ILE A 21 -13.51 21.14 9.55
CA ILE A 21 -12.17 20.96 10.07
C ILE A 21 -11.24 20.86 8.88
N VAL A 22 -10.28 21.79 8.86
CA VAL A 22 -9.11 21.73 8.02
C VAL A 22 -8.17 20.71 8.66
N ALA A 23 -7.82 19.64 7.94
CA ALA A 23 -6.70 18.80 8.33
C ALA A 23 -5.42 19.65 8.23
N GLN A 24 -4.72 19.85 9.35
CA GLN A 24 -3.35 20.34 9.31
C GLN A 24 -2.42 19.14 9.47
N SER A 25 -1.46 19.03 8.55
CA SER A 25 -0.32 18.11 8.64
C SER A 25 0.31 18.20 10.03
N PRO A 26 0.67 17.09 10.70
CA PRO A 26 1.74 17.14 11.68
C PRO A 26 2.96 17.66 10.90
N ASP A 27 3.59 18.71 11.41
CA ASP A 27 4.75 19.43 10.86
C ASP A 27 4.99 19.32 9.33
N PRO A 28 4.80 20.39 8.53
CA PRO A 28 5.10 20.34 7.09
C PRO A 28 6.58 20.04 6.76
N ASN A 29 7.46 19.93 7.76
CA ASN A 29 8.86 19.53 7.61
C ASN A 29 9.15 18.08 8.04
N ASP A 30 8.13 17.28 8.37
CA ASP A 30 8.35 15.86 8.69
C ASP A 30 8.40 15.03 7.39
N ASP A 31 9.46 14.22 7.25
CA ASP A 31 9.63 13.30 6.11
C ASP A 31 8.71 12.06 6.23
N GLU A 32 7.84 12.02 7.24
CA GLU A 32 6.88 10.95 7.48
C GLU A 32 5.72 10.99 6.48
N HIS A 33 5.58 9.92 5.68
CA HIS A 33 4.46 9.75 4.76
C HIS A 33 3.23 9.22 5.50
N PHE A 34 2.27 10.10 5.81
CA PHE A 34 0.97 9.71 6.37
C PHE A 34 0.01 9.24 5.27
N VAL A 35 -0.56 8.04 5.45
CA VAL A 35 -1.68 7.56 4.62
C VAL A 35 -2.97 7.62 5.44
N TYR A 36 -3.88 8.50 5.06
CA TYR A 36 -5.20 8.62 5.67
C TYR A 36 -6.20 7.73 4.93
N LEU A 37 -6.77 6.74 5.62
CA LEU A 37 -7.90 5.96 5.09
C LEU A 37 -9.20 6.71 5.36
N PRO A 38 -10.12 6.85 4.38
CA PRO A 38 -11.51 7.09 4.69
C PRO A 38 -12.07 5.82 5.37
N LEU A 39 -12.26 5.87 6.69
CA LEU A 39 -12.96 4.82 7.41
C LEU A 39 -14.45 4.89 7.05
N VAL A 40 -14.94 3.94 6.25
CA VAL A 40 -16.37 3.66 6.12
C VAL A 40 -16.69 2.46 7.02
N ALA A 41 -16.95 2.74 8.29
CA ALA A 41 -17.39 1.71 9.23
C ALA A 41 -18.85 1.34 8.94
N ARG A 42 -19.11 0.07 8.64
CA ARG A 42 -20.45 -0.50 8.81
C ARG A 42 -20.62 -0.83 10.29
N GLU A 43 -21.80 -0.56 10.84
CA GLU A 43 -22.13 -0.88 12.24
C GLU A 43 -21.22 -0.16 13.25
N TYR A 44 -21.06 1.16 13.07
CA TYR A 44 -20.41 2.01 14.06
C TYR A 44 -21.01 1.78 15.46
N ASP A 45 -20.14 1.45 16.42
CA ASP A 45 -20.48 1.35 17.83
C ASP A 45 -19.68 2.41 18.60
N PRO A 46 -20.35 3.32 19.33
CA PRO A 46 -19.68 4.37 20.09
C PRO A 46 -18.79 3.86 21.23
N THR A 47 -18.86 2.56 21.55
CA THR A 47 -18.00 1.90 22.54
C THR A 47 -16.67 1.43 21.96
N TRP A 48 -16.48 1.50 20.64
CA TRP A 48 -15.19 1.17 20.03
C TRP A 48 -14.09 2.07 20.58
N THR A 49 -13.04 1.44 21.08
CA THR A 49 -11.82 2.11 21.50
C THR A 49 -10.74 1.90 20.47
N TRP A 50 -10.00 2.97 20.18
CA TRP A 50 -8.76 2.85 19.42
C TRP A 50 -7.78 1.97 20.19
N ARG A 51 -7.08 1.11 19.45
CA ARG A 51 -5.94 0.36 19.98
C ARG A 51 -4.66 1.10 19.66
N GLU A 52 -3.58 0.68 20.29
CA GLU A 52 -2.24 1.13 19.92
C GLU A 52 -2.00 0.89 18.43
N GLY A 53 -1.46 1.90 17.75
CA GLY A 53 -1.11 1.82 16.34
C GLY A 53 0.00 0.79 16.13
N ILE A 54 -0.06 0.05 15.02
CA ILE A 54 0.99 -0.90 14.65
C ILE A 54 1.88 -0.24 13.62
N THR A 55 3.18 -0.13 13.91
CA THR A 55 4.17 0.36 12.96
C THR A 55 4.68 -0.78 12.08
N VAL A 56 4.81 -0.53 10.78
CA VAL A 56 5.44 -1.43 9.82
C VAL A 56 6.53 -0.71 9.04
N THR A 57 7.73 -1.28 9.01
CA THR A 57 8.82 -0.77 8.17
C THR A 57 8.76 -1.44 6.81
N LEU A 58 8.50 -0.66 5.76
CA LEU A 58 8.46 -1.15 4.39
C LEU A 58 9.88 -1.25 3.81
N THR A 59 10.24 -2.44 3.32
CA THR A 59 11.52 -2.69 2.66
C THR A 59 11.27 -3.35 1.30
N PRO A 60 11.70 -2.75 0.18
CA PRO A 60 12.45 -1.49 0.06
C PRO A 60 11.62 -0.27 0.50
N SER A 61 12.31 0.79 0.91
CA SER A 61 11.64 2.05 1.28
C SER A 61 10.87 2.62 0.07
N PRO A 62 9.60 2.99 0.25
CA PRO A 62 8.80 3.58 -0.83
C PRO A 62 9.39 4.90 -1.33
N GLY A 63 10.10 5.66 -0.48
CA GLY A 63 10.39 7.06 -0.75
C GLY A 63 9.10 7.81 -1.05
N THR A 64 9.11 8.67 -2.07
CA THR A 64 7.93 9.39 -2.57
C THR A 64 6.95 8.54 -3.40
N GLY A 65 7.16 7.23 -3.49
CA GLY A 65 6.34 6.32 -4.28
C GLY A 65 5.00 6.05 -3.60
N ASN A 66 3.98 5.71 -4.39
CA ASN A 66 2.64 5.47 -3.85
C ASN A 66 2.64 4.26 -2.92
N ILE A 67 1.92 4.39 -1.80
CA ILE A 67 1.55 3.31 -0.89
C ILE A 67 0.03 3.19 -0.93
N LEU A 68 -0.47 2.00 -1.23
CA LEU A 68 -1.89 1.69 -1.36
C LEU A 68 -2.24 0.53 -0.43
N MET A 69 -3.48 0.53 0.06
CA MET A 69 -3.92 -0.46 1.04
C MET A 69 -5.32 -0.99 0.73
N ALA A 70 -5.60 -2.22 1.18
CA ALA A 70 -6.93 -2.81 1.21
C ALA A 70 -7.06 -3.76 2.41
N ILE A 71 -8.30 -4.01 2.83
CA ILE A 71 -8.61 -5.02 3.85
C ILE A 71 -9.34 -6.16 3.15
N ASP A 72 -8.82 -7.38 3.26
CA ASP A 72 -9.43 -8.55 2.64
C ASP A 72 -10.70 -9.01 3.40
N ARG A 73 -11.34 -10.07 2.89
CA ARG A 73 -12.55 -10.63 3.52
C ARG A 73 -12.28 -11.34 4.85
N GLN A 74 -11.02 -11.62 5.16
CA GLN A 74 -10.58 -12.21 6.42
C GLN A 74 -10.16 -11.12 7.44
N GLY A 75 -10.24 -9.84 7.08
CA GLY A 75 -9.86 -8.72 7.92
C GLY A 75 -8.36 -8.43 7.91
N GLN A 76 -7.59 -9.03 7.00
CA GLN A 76 -6.16 -8.81 6.87
C GLN A 76 -5.91 -7.51 6.11
N VAL A 77 -4.99 -6.68 6.62
CA VAL A 77 -4.56 -5.45 5.94
C VAL A 77 -3.48 -5.81 4.92
N HIS A 78 -3.70 -5.48 3.65
CA HIS A 78 -2.74 -5.59 2.57
C HIS A 78 -2.15 -4.21 2.27
N VAL A 79 -0.83 -4.14 2.13
CA VAL A 79 -0.09 -2.92 1.77
C VAL A 79 0.70 -3.20 0.50
N LEU A 80 0.52 -2.34 -0.50
CA LEU A 80 1.23 -2.40 -1.77
C LEU A 80 1.93 -1.08 -2.04
N TRP A 81 3.16 -1.15 -2.53
CA TRP A 81 3.93 0.05 -2.84
C TRP A 81 4.91 -0.19 -3.97
N HIS A 82 5.47 0.90 -4.47
CA HIS A 82 6.64 0.86 -5.32
C HIS A 82 7.69 1.86 -4.82
N PRO A 83 8.97 1.49 -4.75
CA PRO A 83 10.04 2.42 -4.39
C PRO A 83 10.29 3.46 -5.49
N THR A 84 10.46 4.74 -5.12
CA THR A 84 10.80 5.82 -6.08
C THR A 84 12.12 5.55 -6.80
N PHE A 85 13.16 5.21 -6.04
CA PHE A 85 14.54 5.16 -6.52
C PHE A 85 15.05 3.72 -6.66
N SER A 86 14.43 2.96 -7.57
CA SER A 86 14.86 1.60 -7.91
C SER A 86 14.86 1.38 -9.43
N SER A 87 15.75 0.50 -9.88
CA SER A 87 15.80 0.05 -11.27
C SER A 87 16.31 -1.40 -11.30
N PRO A 88 15.51 -2.38 -11.77
CA PRO A 88 14.09 -2.26 -12.14
C PRO A 88 13.20 -1.91 -10.93
N LYS A 89 12.05 -1.28 -11.21
CA LYS A 89 11.07 -0.89 -10.18
C LYS A 89 9.93 -1.90 -10.19
N PHE A 90 9.77 -2.62 -9.08
CA PHE A 90 8.67 -3.59 -8.91
C PHE A 90 7.58 -3.04 -8.00
N VAL A 91 6.41 -3.68 -8.07
CA VAL A 91 5.39 -3.56 -7.03
C VAL A 91 5.70 -4.56 -5.92
N TYR A 92 5.73 -4.07 -4.69
CA TYR A 92 5.91 -4.86 -3.49
C TYR A 92 4.59 -5.00 -2.73
N HIS A 93 4.44 -6.10 -2.03
CA HIS A 93 3.26 -6.44 -1.24
C HIS A 93 3.68 -7.07 0.10
N THR A 94 3.05 -6.60 1.18
CA THR A 94 3.03 -7.24 2.50
C THR A 94 1.60 -7.25 3.02
N TYR A 95 1.27 -8.17 3.92
CA TYR A 95 -0.02 -8.18 4.58
C TYR A 95 0.08 -8.59 6.05
N LEU A 96 -0.89 -8.16 6.84
CA LEU A 96 -0.98 -8.48 8.26
C LEU A 96 -1.60 -9.88 8.43
N SER A 97 -0.74 -10.86 8.71
CA SER A 97 -1.15 -12.22 9.06
C SER A 97 -1.46 -12.36 10.55
N PRO A 98 -2.06 -13.47 11.01
CA PRO A 98 -2.22 -13.76 12.44
C PRO A 98 -0.89 -13.78 13.22
N SER A 99 0.24 -14.04 12.54
CA SER A 99 1.60 -14.02 13.09
C SER A 99 2.30 -12.66 12.97
N GLY A 100 1.62 -11.62 12.48
CA GLY A 100 2.20 -10.30 12.20
C GLY A 100 2.38 -10.02 10.70
N TRP A 101 3.08 -8.94 10.38
CA TRP A 101 3.36 -8.56 9.00
C TRP A 101 4.22 -9.61 8.28
N THR A 102 3.83 -9.96 7.05
CA THR A 102 4.67 -10.84 6.22
C THR A 102 5.91 -10.11 5.71
N SER A 103 6.95 -10.85 5.37
CA SER A 103 8.07 -10.26 4.62
C SER A 103 7.56 -9.70 3.29
N PRO A 104 8.03 -8.51 2.87
CA PRO A 104 7.71 -7.94 1.56
C PRO A 104 8.05 -8.90 0.41
N THR A 105 7.11 -9.07 -0.52
CA THR A 105 7.30 -9.88 -1.73
C THR A 105 7.00 -9.03 -2.96
N VAL A 106 7.63 -9.35 -4.09
CA VAL A 106 7.28 -8.73 -5.37
C VAL A 106 5.97 -9.33 -5.88
N VAL A 107 5.04 -8.50 -6.34
CA VAL A 107 3.80 -8.96 -6.97
C VAL A 107 4.12 -9.78 -8.22
N ALA A 108 4.97 -9.22 -9.07
CA ALA A 108 5.50 -9.89 -10.26
C ALA A 108 6.86 -9.27 -10.65
N PRO A 109 7.78 -10.05 -11.23
CA PRO A 109 9.06 -9.56 -11.73
C PRO A 109 8.91 -8.90 -13.12
N SER A 110 7.98 -7.96 -13.27
CA SER A 110 7.70 -7.29 -14.55
C SER A 110 8.95 -6.64 -15.12
N LEU A 111 9.19 -6.80 -16.42
CA LEU A 111 10.28 -6.07 -17.06
C LEU A 111 10.02 -4.56 -17.02
N GLY A 112 11.04 -3.78 -16.64
CA GLY A 112 11.02 -2.32 -16.65
C GLY A 112 10.62 -1.67 -15.33
N THR A 113 9.69 -0.72 -15.40
CA THR A 113 9.25 0.12 -14.27
C THR A 113 7.76 -0.06 -14.03
N SER A 114 7.41 -0.66 -12.90
CA SER A 114 6.04 -0.88 -12.44
C SER A 114 5.65 0.10 -11.35
N GLU A 115 4.43 0.66 -11.45
CA GLU A 115 3.93 1.67 -10.54
C GLU A 115 2.46 1.41 -10.20
N VAL A 116 2.17 1.29 -8.89
CA VAL A 116 0.81 1.17 -8.38
C VAL A 116 0.12 2.54 -8.38
N LEU A 117 -1.08 2.58 -8.97
CA LEU A 117 -1.90 3.79 -9.10
C LEU A 117 -3.24 3.70 -8.39
N PHE A 118 -3.77 2.48 -8.25
CA PHE A 118 -5.10 2.22 -7.72
C PHE A 118 -5.02 1.18 -6.60
N PRO A 119 -5.77 1.36 -5.50
CA PRO A 119 -5.89 0.31 -4.49
C PRO A 119 -6.37 -1.00 -5.13
N PRO A 120 -5.92 -2.16 -4.63
CA PRO A 120 -6.42 -3.42 -5.13
C PRO A 120 -7.91 -3.58 -4.79
N VAL A 121 -8.62 -4.32 -5.62
CA VAL A 121 -10.04 -4.63 -5.42
C VAL A 121 -10.16 -6.00 -4.77
N VAL A 122 -10.91 -6.10 -3.67
CA VAL A 122 -11.22 -7.37 -3.01
C VAL A 122 -12.54 -7.91 -3.53
N ALA A 123 -12.50 -8.98 -4.29
CA ALA A 123 -13.68 -9.62 -4.87
C ALA A 123 -14.50 -10.39 -3.80
N PRO A 124 -15.78 -10.70 -4.07
CA PRO A 124 -16.63 -11.44 -3.13
C PRO A 124 -16.14 -12.84 -2.76
N ASP A 125 -15.34 -13.47 -3.62
CA ASP A 125 -14.69 -14.76 -3.38
C ASP A 125 -13.42 -14.64 -2.51
N GLY A 126 -13.04 -13.43 -2.10
CA GLY A 126 -11.87 -13.15 -1.29
C GLY A 126 -10.57 -12.98 -2.10
N VAL A 127 -10.64 -13.03 -3.43
CA VAL A 127 -9.46 -12.79 -4.28
C VAL A 127 -9.17 -11.29 -4.34
N LEU A 128 -7.89 -10.93 -4.17
CA LEU A 128 -7.41 -9.56 -4.35
C LEU A 128 -6.99 -9.38 -5.81
N HIS A 129 -7.50 -8.35 -6.48
CA HIS A 129 -7.17 -8.03 -7.86
C HIS A 129 -6.38 -6.73 -7.91
N LEU A 130 -5.20 -6.76 -8.55
CA LEU A 130 -4.37 -5.57 -8.72
C LEU A 130 -4.20 -5.25 -10.19
N LEU A 131 -4.39 -3.96 -10.51
CA LEU A 131 -3.92 -3.36 -11.76
C LEU A 131 -2.78 -2.39 -11.44
N TRP A 132 -1.72 -2.44 -12.23
CA TRP A 132 -0.63 -1.47 -12.16
C TRP A 132 -0.20 -1.04 -13.55
N ARG A 133 0.39 0.15 -13.65
CA ARG A 133 1.01 0.58 -14.91
C ARG A 133 2.44 0.09 -14.95
N ASN A 134 2.89 -0.28 -16.14
CA ASN A 134 4.28 -0.66 -16.39
C ASN A 134 4.76 -0.05 -17.70
N ARG A 135 6.05 0.30 -17.77
CA ARG A 135 6.74 0.53 -19.05
C ARG A 135 8.07 -0.19 -19.05
N LYS A 136 8.42 -0.80 -20.17
CA LYS A 136 9.65 -1.62 -20.29
C LYS A 136 10.91 -0.75 -20.27
N THR A 137 10.89 0.34 -21.03
CA THR A 137 11.92 1.38 -21.02
C THR A 137 11.28 2.76 -20.87
N TYR A 138 12.08 3.81 -20.66
CA TYR A 138 11.59 5.18 -20.48
C TYR A 138 10.78 5.69 -21.69
N ASN A 139 11.15 5.26 -22.91
CA ASN A 139 10.54 5.69 -24.16
C ASN A 139 9.38 4.81 -24.62
N ASP A 140 9.12 3.68 -23.93
CA ASP A 140 8.01 2.80 -24.27
C ASP A 140 6.68 3.35 -23.74
N PRO A 141 5.56 3.08 -24.43
CA PRO A 141 4.24 3.40 -23.89
C PRO A 141 3.98 2.64 -22.58
N TYR A 142 3.15 3.22 -21.73
CA TYR A 142 2.64 2.51 -20.57
C TYR A 142 1.69 1.38 -21.01
N ARG A 143 1.81 0.27 -20.32
CA ARG A 143 0.97 -0.93 -20.41
C ARG A 143 0.28 -1.10 -19.07
N MET A 144 -0.92 -1.67 -19.11
CA MET A 144 -1.63 -2.05 -17.89
C MET A 144 -1.37 -3.53 -17.65
N LEU A 145 -0.86 -3.85 -16.46
CA LEU A 145 -0.63 -5.21 -16.03
C LEU A 145 -1.58 -5.56 -14.89
N TYR A 146 -1.89 -6.85 -14.81
CA TYR A 146 -2.85 -7.44 -13.90
C TYR A 146 -2.26 -8.67 -13.20
N ALA A 147 -2.62 -8.87 -11.94
CA ALA A 147 -2.38 -10.09 -11.19
C ALA A 147 -3.42 -10.23 -10.07
N ALA A 148 -3.66 -11.46 -9.66
CA ALA A 148 -4.57 -11.80 -8.57
C ALA A 148 -3.82 -12.44 -7.40
N PHE A 149 -4.21 -12.11 -6.17
CA PHE A 149 -3.70 -12.71 -4.94
C PHE A 149 -4.73 -13.66 -4.35
N SER A 150 -4.34 -14.92 -4.17
CA SER A 150 -5.16 -15.94 -3.52
C SER A 150 -4.28 -17.02 -2.91
N GLY A 151 -4.67 -17.54 -1.75
CA GLY A 151 -3.93 -18.60 -1.06
C GLY A 151 -2.49 -18.20 -0.70
N GLY A 152 -2.26 -16.92 -0.36
CA GLY A 152 -0.94 -16.43 0.06
C GLY A 152 0.04 -16.13 -1.07
N LYS A 153 -0.39 -16.13 -2.34
CA LYS A 153 0.49 -15.90 -3.50
C LYS A 153 -0.20 -15.11 -4.60
N TRP A 154 0.61 -14.40 -5.38
CA TRP A 154 0.20 -13.76 -6.62
C TRP A 154 0.22 -14.75 -7.79
N THR A 155 -0.70 -14.58 -8.74
CA THR A 155 -0.61 -15.19 -10.08
C THR A 155 0.52 -14.55 -10.87
N SER A 156 0.88 -15.16 -12.02
CA SER A 156 1.71 -14.47 -13.01
C SER A 156 1.03 -13.20 -13.51
N GLU A 157 1.84 -12.23 -13.92
CA GLU A 157 1.33 -11.00 -14.54
C GLU A 157 0.73 -11.27 -15.92
N GLU A 158 -0.34 -10.55 -16.22
CA GLU A 158 -1.00 -10.54 -17.51
C GLU A 158 -1.15 -9.09 -17.98
N GLU A 159 -0.91 -8.84 -19.27
CA GLU A 159 -1.17 -7.53 -19.86
C GLU A 159 -2.65 -7.41 -20.22
N VAL A 160 -3.28 -6.30 -19.83
CA VAL A 160 -4.68 -5.99 -20.12
C VAL A 160 -4.76 -4.75 -21.02
N PHE A 161 -5.63 -4.82 -22.04
CA PHE A 161 -5.76 -3.84 -23.12
C PHE A 161 -6.94 -2.89 -22.91
#